data_AF-A0AAX3E605-F1
#
_entry.id   AF-A0AAX3E605-F1
#
_cell.length_a   1.000
_cell.length_b   1.000
_cell.length_c   1.000
_cell.angle_alpha   90.00
_cell.angle_beta   90.00
_cell.angle_gamma   90.00
#
_symmetry.space_group_name_H-M   'P 1'
#
loop_
_entity.id
_entity.type
_entity.pdbx_description
1 polymer ?
#
loop_
_entity_poly.entity_id
_entity_poly.type
_entity_poly.pdbx_seq_one_letter_code
_entity_poly.pdbx_strand_id
1 'polypeptide(L)' 'MISAVTIDDLEFEYDDDISSYVSYVGGIDIVIQPLRIGFTAEIIDGIDVNRLGKFPSERWAKLAALKAAMK' A
#
# COMPACT_ATOMS: atom_id res chain seq x y z
N MET A 1 -2.23 2.33 25.28
CA MET A 1 -2.79 3.13 24.17
C MET A 1 -2.21 2.55 22.89
N ILE A 2 -3.04 1.98 22.00
CA ILE A 2 -2.57 1.60 20.67
C ILE A 2 -2.61 2.90 19.87
N SER A 3 -1.46 3.45 19.53
CA SER A 3 -1.39 4.57 18.58
C SER A 3 -1.98 4.08 17.26
N ALA A 4 -2.95 4.80 16.69
CA ALA A 4 -3.48 4.44 15.38
C ALA A 4 -2.37 4.64 14.35
N VAL A 5 -1.94 3.57 13.68
CA VAL A 5 -0.93 3.65 12.61
C VAL A 5 -1.49 4.51 11.49
N THR A 6 -0.71 5.49 11.06
CA THR A 6 -1.01 6.36 9.92
C THR A 6 -0.10 6.05 8.74
N ILE A 7 -0.44 6.54 7.55
CA ILE A 7 0.42 6.38 6.38
C ILE A 7 1.77 7.10 6.52
N ASP A 8 1.84 8.12 7.37
CA ASP A 8 3.04 8.91 7.60
C ASP A 8 3.97 8.19 8.62
N ASP A 9 3.46 7.17 9.33
CA ASP A 9 4.24 6.26 10.19
C ASP A 9 4.84 5.06 9.40
N LEU A 10 4.39 4.86 8.16
CA LEU A 10 4.88 3.78 7.31
C LEU A 10 6.03 4.26 6.42
N GLU A 11 7.11 3.51 6.42
CA GLU A 11 8.21 3.70 5.48
C GLU A 11 7.86 2.99 4.16
N PHE A 12 7.78 3.77 3.09
CA PHE A 12 7.55 3.26 1.74
C PHE A 12 8.86 3.32 0.96
N GLU A 13 9.37 2.17 0.58
CA GLU A 13 10.56 2.04 -0.25
C GLU A 13 10.14 1.78 -1.70
N TYR A 14 10.84 2.38 -2.67
CA TYR A 14 10.61 2.06 -4.07
C TYR A 14 11.46 0.83 -4.43
N ASP A 15 10.80 -0.23 -4.85
CA ASP A 15 11.44 -1.45 -5.36
C ASP A 15 11.46 -1.39 -6.89
N ASP A 16 12.68 -1.33 -7.45
CA ASP A 16 12.91 -1.25 -8.89
C ASP A 16 12.50 -2.55 -9.63
N ASP A 17 12.62 -3.72 -8.99
CA ASP A 17 12.37 -5.03 -9.62
C ASP A 17 10.88 -5.21 -9.95
N ILE A 18 10.01 -4.66 -9.11
CA ILE A 18 8.55 -4.65 -9.31
C ILE A 18 7.99 -3.26 -9.64
N SER A 19 8.88 -2.27 -9.80
CA SER A 19 8.55 -0.87 -10.13
C SER A 19 7.40 -0.30 -9.29
N SER A 20 7.47 -0.50 -7.97
CA SER A 20 6.37 -0.19 -7.05
C SER A 20 6.90 0.32 -5.71
N TYR A 21 6.12 1.16 -5.02
CA TYR A 21 6.39 1.48 -3.63
C TYR A 21 5.85 0.37 -2.73
N VAL A 22 6.70 -0.16 -1.85
CA VAL A 22 6.36 -1.22 -0.91
C VAL A 22 6.47 -0.74 0.52
N SER A 23 5.60 -1.23 1.37
CA SER A 23 5.68 -1.05 2.83
C SER A 23 5.08 -2.27 3.52
N TYR A 24 5.30 -2.40 4.82
CA TYR A 24 4.82 -3.52 5.60
C TYR A 24 4.12 -3.03 6.87
N VAL A 25 2.96 -3.59 7.16
CA VAL A 25 2.22 -3.30 8.39
C VAL A 25 1.51 -4.55 8.90
N GLY A 26 1.82 -4.95 10.13
CA GLY A 26 1.03 -5.95 10.86
C GLY A 26 0.90 -7.32 10.19
N GLY A 27 1.88 -7.78 9.41
CA GLY A 27 1.79 -9.04 8.66
C GLY A 27 1.45 -8.88 7.19
N ILE A 28 1.08 -7.67 6.76
CA ILE A 28 0.54 -7.40 5.44
C ILE A 28 1.52 -6.52 4.67
N ASP A 29 1.91 -6.97 3.47
CA ASP A 29 2.65 -6.15 2.53
C ASP A 29 1.68 -5.22 1.80
N ILE A 30 2.06 -3.95 1.72
CA ILE A 30 1.36 -2.92 0.95
C ILE A 30 2.18 -2.63 -0.29
N VAL A 31 1.55 -2.73 -1.46
CA VAL A 31 2.19 -2.45 -2.75
C VAL A 31 1.42 -1.35 -3.47
N ILE A 32 2.12 -0.27 -3.81
CA ILE A 32 1.59 0.88 -4.55
C ILE A 32 2.36 1.03 -5.85
N GLN A 33 1.74 0.61 -6.96
CA GLN A 33 2.37 0.67 -8.26
C GLN A 33 1.97 1.96 -9.00
N PRO A 34 2.94 2.80 -9.43
CA PRO A 34 2.67 3.91 -10.32
C PRO A 34 2.19 3.41 -11.68
N LEU A 35 1.17 4.05 -12.23
CA LEU A 35 0.66 3.81 -13.57
C LEU A 35 0.89 5.05 -14.44
N ARG A 36 0.74 4.89 -15.76
CA ARG A 36 0.78 6.03 -16.70
C ARG A 36 -0.21 7.15 -16.32
N ILE A 37 -1.34 6.78 -15.72
CA ILE A 37 -2.38 7.71 -15.26
C ILE A 37 -2.84 7.24 -13.87
N GLY A 38 -2.16 7.73 -12.83
CA GLY A 38 -2.49 7.45 -11.42
C GLY A 38 -1.68 6.32 -10.81
N PHE A 39 -2.28 5.62 -9.85
CA PHE A 39 -1.65 4.59 -9.02
C PHE A 39 -2.60 3.41 -8.85
N THR A 40 -2.08 2.20 -8.70
CA THR A 40 -2.85 1.07 -8.21
C THR A 40 -2.33 0.65 -6.85
N ALA A 41 -3.22 0.14 -6.00
CA ALA A 41 -2.85 -0.35 -4.68
C ALA A 41 -3.27 -1.81 -4.53
N GLU A 42 -2.40 -2.60 -3.93
CA GLU A 42 -2.60 -4.00 -3.62
C GLU A 42 -2.10 -4.26 -2.20
N ILE A 43 -2.72 -5.21 -1.50
CA ILE A 43 -2.20 -5.73 -0.23
C ILE A 43 -2.00 -7.24 -0.34
N ILE A 44 -0.97 -7.75 0.33
CA ILE A 44 -0.61 -9.16 0.31
C ILE A 44 -0.58 -9.67 1.74
N ASP A 45 -1.43 -10.65 2.06
CA ASP A 45 -1.50 -11.31 3.39
C ASP A 45 -0.90 -12.71 3.29
N GLY A 46 0.39 -12.78 2.98
CA GLY A 46 1.21 -14.00 2.84
C GLY A 46 0.86 -14.95 1.67
N ILE A 47 -0.43 -15.12 1.36
CA ILE A 47 -0.97 -16.06 0.37
C ILE A 47 -1.92 -15.35 -0.59
N ASP A 48 -2.73 -14.41 -0.10
CA ASP A 48 -3.75 -13.73 -0.90
C ASP A 48 -3.29 -12.33 -1.33
N VAL A 49 -3.48 -12.02 -2.62
CA VAL A 49 -3.26 -10.68 -3.18
C VAL A 49 -4.62 -10.01 -3.39
N ASN A 50 -4.86 -8.94 -2.63
CA ASN A 50 -6.09 -8.16 -2.71
C ASN A 50 -5.85 -6.84 -3.45
N ARG A 51 -6.34 -6.77 -4.69
CA ARG A 51 -6.26 -5.57 -5.52
C ARG A 51 -7.35 -4.58 -5.14
N LEU A 52 -6.96 -3.37 -4.76
CA LEU A 52 -7.88 -2.33 -4.27
C LEU A 52 -8.37 -1.39 -5.40
N GLY A 53 -7.78 -1.50 -6.59
CA GLY A 53 -8.16 -0.72 -7.76
C GLY A 53 -7.23 0.47 -8.01
N LYS A 54 -7.73 1.44 -8.80
CA LYS A 54 -6.95 2.59 -9.28
C LYS A 54 -7.31 3.87 -8.52
N PHE A 55 -6.28 4.65 -8.24
CA PHE A 55 -6.35 5.89 -7.48
C PHE A 55 -5.70 7.05 -8.25
N PRO A 56 -6.21 8.27 -8.11
CA PRO A 56 -5.68 9.43 -8.83
C PRO A 56 -4.36 9.96 -8.24
N SER A 57 -4.00 9.59 -7.01
CA SER A 57 -2.78 10.05 -6.35
C SER A 57 -2.15 8.96 -5.48
N GLU A 58 -0.84 9.07 -5.28
CA GLU A 58 -0.07 8.15 -4.44
C GLU A 58 -0.59 8.13 -3.00
N ARG A 59 -0.83 9.31 -2.42
CA ARG A 59 -1.33 9.43 -1.03
C ARG A 59 -2.68 8.74 -0.86
N TRP A 60 -3.57 8.82 -1.86
CA TRP A 60 -4.86 8.12 -1.82
C TRP A 60 -4.69 6.60 -1.93
N ALA A 61 -3.79 6.14 -2.79
CA ALA A 61 -3.47 4.72 -2.93
C ALA A 61 -2.91 4.15 -1.62
N LYS A 62 -1.92 4.82 -1.01
CA LYS A 62 -1.34 4.47 0.29
C LYS A 62 -2.39 4.43 1.40
N LEU A 63 -3.26 5.43 1.46
CA LEU A 63 -4.33 5.49 2.46
C LEU A 63 -5.36 4.35 2.27
N ALA A 64 -5.73 4.05 1.03
CA ALA A 64 -6.65 2.95 0.74
C ALA A 64 -6.03 1.60 1.12
N ALA A 65 -4.74 1.40 0.83
CA ALA A 65 -4.02 0.20 1.20
C ALA A 65 -3.91 0.02 2.72
N LEU A 66 -3.51 1.06 3.45
CA LEU A 66 -3.46 1.00 4.91
C LEU A 66 -4.83 0.68 5.51
N LYS A 67 -5.89 1.35 5.03
CA LYS A 67 -7.26 1.06 5.49
C LYS A 67 -7.70 -0.38 5.22
N ALA A 68 -7.26 -0.96 4.09
CA ALA A 68 -7.56 -2.34 3.75
C ALA A 68 -6.75 -3.33 4.61
N ALA A 69 -5.48 -3.02 4.89
CA ALA A 69 -4.62 -3.83 5.74
C ALA A 69 -5.04 -3.81 7.22
N MET A 70 -5.64 -2.72 7.69
CA MET A 70 -6.09 -2.59 9.09
C MET A 70 -7.49 -3.18 9.36
N LYS A 71 -8.15 -3.74 8.33
CA LYS A 71 -9.51 -4.27 8.44
C LYS A 71 -9.50 -5.74 8.81
#